data_AF-A0A662GSY3-F1
#
_entry.id   AF-A0A662GSY3-F1
#
_cell.length_a   1.000
_cell.length_b   1.000
_cell.length_c   1.000
_cell.angle_alpha   90.00
_cell.angle_beta   90.00
_cell.angle_gamma   90.00
#
_symmetry.space_group_name_H-M   'P 1'
#
loop_
_entity.id
_entity.type
_entity.pdbx_description
1 polymer ?
#
loop_
_entity_poly.entity_id
_entity_poly.type
_entity_poly.pdbx_seq_one_letter_code
_entity_poly.pdbx_strand_id
1 'polypeptide(L)'
;MKQKKKPYPKNSDIAKAIIQLFSLKPLVKPEEFVDSVKSLLERNGFYVKLVTPKRVWRIYENMVRKRQIYDYLLVVKEKENTFT
;
A
#
# COMPACT_ATOMS: atom_id res chain seq x y z
N MET A 1 -20.45 12.83 -24.44
CA MET A 1 -19.40 11.84 -24.06
C MET A 1 -19.79 11.19 -22.74
N LYS A 2 -19.91 9.86 -22.67
CA LYS A 2 -20.28 9.13 -21.44
C LYS A 2 -19.06 9.10 -20.51
N GLN A 3 -19.07 9.84 -19.40
CA GLN A 3 -17.97 9.79 -18.42
C GLN A 3 -17.83 8.36 -17.91
N LYS A 4 -16.71 7.69 -18.24
CA LYS A 4 -16.42 6.36 -17.71
C LYS A 4 -16.14 6.50 -16.21
N LYS A 5 -16.82 5.69 -15.39
CA LYS A 5 -16.54 5.64 -13.95
C LYS A 5 -15.08 5.24 -13.75
N LYS A 6 -14.36 5.94 -12.86
CA LYS A 6 -12.99 5.56 -12.47
C LYS A 6 -13.00 4.11 -11.95
N PRO A 7 -12.07 3.25 -12.39
CA PRO A 7 -12.02 1.87 -11.90
C PRO A 7 -11.65 1.85 -10.42
N TYR A 8 -12.16 0.86 -9.70
CA TYR A 8 -11.76 0.61 -8.32
C TYR A 8 -10.47 -0.23 -8.30
N PRO A 9 -9.46 0.10 -7.47
CA PRO A 9 -8.18 -0.59 -7.51
C PRO A 9 -8.28 -2.01 -6.96
N LYS A 10 -7.68 -2.95 -7.69
CA LYS A 10 -7.45 -4.33 -7.24
C LYS A 10 -6.27 -4.35 -6.26
N ASN A 11 -6.08 -5.49 -5.59
CA ASN A 11 -4.96 -5.63 -4.64
C ASN A 11 -3.60 -5.45 -5.32
N SER A 12 -3.46 -5.91 -6.58
CA SER A 12 -2.26 -5.71 -7.40
C SER A 12 -1.97 -4.24 -7.67
N ASP A 13 -3.00 -3.41 -7.84
CA ASP A 13 -2.84 -1.98 -8.15
C ASP A 13 -2.36 -1.24 -6.91
N ILE A 14 -2.91 -1.58 -5.73
CA ILE A 14 -2.44 -1.05 -4.44
C ILE A 14 -1.00 -1.49 -4.18
N ALA A 15 -0.65 -2.77 -4.43
CA ALA A 15 0.71 -3.25 -4.26
C ALA A 15 1.71 -2.51 -5.16
N LYS A 16 1.37 -2.28 -6.43
CA LYS A 16 2.17 -1.46 -7.35
C LYS A 16 2.32 -0.02 -6.86
N ALA A 17 1.24 0.58 -6.36
CA ALA A 17 1.28 1.93 -5.79
C ALA A 17 2.18 2.02 -4.55
N ILE A 18 2.20 0.98 -3.69
CA ILE A 18 3.12 0.90 -2.54
C ILE A 18 4.58 0.87 -3.00
N ILE A 19 4.92 0.04 -3.97
CA ILE A 19 6.30 -0.03 -4.52
C ILE A 19 6.71 1.31 -5.13
N GLN A 20 5.81 1.90 -5.92
CA GLN A 20 6.05 3.19 -6.55
C GLN A 20 6.20 4.30 -5.50
N LEU A 21 5.42 4.28 -4.41
CA LEU A 21 5.56 5.22 -3.31
C LEU A 21 6.94 5.14 -2.68
N PHE A 22 7.44 3.96 -2.34
CA PHE A 22 8.78 3.83 -1.75
C PHE A 22 9.90 4.20 -2.73
N SER A 23 9.68 4.01 -4.03
CA SER A 23 10.64 4.46 -5.06
C SER A 23 10.72 5.98 -5.13
N LEU A 24 9.60 6.69 -4.93
CA LEU A 24 9.52 8.16 -5.01
C LEU A 24 9.82 8.85 -3.68
N LYS A 25 9.42 8.25 -2.56
CA LYS A 25 9.54 8.77 -1.20
C LYS A 25 9.96 7.63 -0.26
N PRO A 26 11.26 7.25 -0.24
CA PRO A 26 11.75 6.15 0.58
C PRO A 26 11.52 6.36 2.09
N LEU A 27 11.56 7.62 2.55
CA LEU A 27 11.41 8.01 3.95
C LEU A 27 9.97 8.41 4.31
N VAL A 28 8.96 7.79 3.67
CA VAL A 28 7.56 8.05 4.02
C VAL A 28 7.27 7.59 5.44
N LYS A 29 6.66 8.45 6.24
CA LYS A 29 6.28 8.13 7.62
C LYS A 29 5.05 7.21 7.64
N PRO A 30 4.91 6.30 8.63
CA PRO A 30 3.73 5.44 8.75
C PRO A 30 2.40 6.19 8.78
N GLU A 31 2.36 7.37 9.40
CA GLU A 31 1.18 8.23 9.50
C GLU A 31 0.70 8.75 8.13
N GLU A 32 1.64 9.03 7.23
CA GLU A 32 1.36 9.58 5.88
C GLU A 32 1.18 8.48 4.83
N PHE A 33 1.51 7.23 5.17
CA PHE A 33 1.61 6.13 4.22
C PHE A 33 0.31 5.89 3.45
N VAL A 34 -0.81 5.77 4.17
CA VAL A 34 -2.12 5.46 3.57
C VAL A 34 -2.56 6.54 2.60
N ASP A 35 -2.42 7.81 3.00
CA ASP A 35 -2.84 8.94 2.18
C ASP A 35 -1.92 9.14 0.97
N SER A 36 -0.63 8.86 1.13
CA SER A 36 0.32 8.86 0.02
C SER A 36 -0.02 7.78 -1.01
N VAL A 37 -0.35 6.55 -0.57
CA VAL A 37 -0.79 5.47 -1.47
C VAL A 37 -2.08 5.84 -2.19
N LYS A 38 -3.07 6.40 -1.49
CA LYS A 38 -4.33 6.86 -2.10
C LYS A 38 -4.10 7.95 -3.13
N SER A 39 -3.26 8.93 -2.81
CA SER A 39 -2.91 10.03 -3.73
C SER A 39 -2.30 9.49 -5.02
N LEU A 40 -1.44 8.48 -4.89
CA LEU A 40 -0.80 7.84 -6.04
C LEU A 40 -1.80 7.06 -6.90
N LEU A 41 -2.69 6.30 -6.28
CA LEU A 41 -3.77 5.58 -6.97
C LEU A 41 -4.73 6.55 -7.68
N GLU A 42 -5.06 7.67 -7.05
CA GLU A 42 -5.93 8.68 -7.66
C GLU A 42 -5.28 9.36 -8.86
N ARG A 43 -3.97 9.68 -8.78
CA ARG A 43 -3.16 10.16 -9.92
C ARG A 43 -3.12 9.15 -11.06
N ASN A 44 -3.09 7.86 -10.73
CA ASN A 44 -3.17 6.75 -11.69
C ASN A 44 -4.62 6.49 -12.21
N GLY A 45 -5.58 7.36 -11.88
CA GLY A 45 -6.94 7.31 -12.42
C GLY A 45 -7.92 6.41 -11.66
N PHE A 46 -7.53 5.86 -10.51
CA PHE A 46 -8.40 4.99 -9.72
C PHE A 46 -9.38 5.76 -8.82
N TYR A 47 -10.48 5.09 -8.48
CA TYR A 47 -11.43 5.56 -7.47
C TYR A 47 -10.99 5.11 -6.08
N VAL A 48 -10.52 6.05 -5.26
CA VAL A 48 -9.87 5.75 -3.96
C VAL A 48 -10.75 5.98 -2.73
N LYS A 49 -11.92 6.60 -2.88
CA LYS A 49 -12.80 6.94 -1.74
C LYS A 49 -13.22 5.72 -0.91
N LEU A 50 -13.31 4.54 -1.53
CA LEU A 50 -13.64 3.27 -0.86
C LEU A 50 -12.40 2.43 -0.50
N VAL A 51 -11.19 2.97 -0.65
CA VAL A 51 -9.96 2.30 -0.20
C VAL A 51 -9.78 2.62 1.28
N THR A 52 -9.98 1.62 2.13
CA THR A 52 -9.84 1.79 3.58
C THR A 52 -8.37 1.69 4.02
N PRO A 53 -7.96 2.38 5.10
CA PRO A 53 -6.61 2.24 5.67
C PRO A 53 -6.24 0.79 5.95
N LYS A 54 -7.17 0.02 6.55
CA LYS A 54 -7.01 -1.41 6.84
C LYS A 54 -6.64 -2.23 5.60
N ARG A 55 -7.24 -1.92 4.44
CA ARG A 55 -6.95 -2.65 3.19
C ARG A 55 -5.53 -2.39 2.70
N VAL A 56 -5.06 -1.14 2.77
CA VAL A 56 -3.70 -0.76 2.38
C VAL A 56 -2.68 -1.44 3.29
N TRP A 57 -2.87 -1.34 4.61
CA TRP A 57 -1.99 -1.98 5.60
C TRP A 57 -1.93 -3.49 5.44
N ARG A 58 -3.06 -4.16 5.26
CA ARG A 58 -3.09 -5.61 5.02
C ARG A 58 -2.31 -6.01 3.77
N ILE A 59 -2.36 -5.20 2.72
CA ILE A 59 -1.60 -5.48 1.49
C ILE A 59 -0.10 -5.28 1.73
N TYR A 60 0.28 -4.18 2.38
CA TYR A 60 1.66 -3.92 2.78
C TYR A 60 2.24 -5.06 3.64
N GLU A 61 1.55 -5.40 4.72
CA GLU A 61 1.95 -6.48 5.64
C GLU A 61 2.11 -7.81 4.90
N ASN A 62 1.18 -8.16 4.01
CA ASN A 62 1.27 -9.37 3.20
C ASN A 62 2.49 -9.35 2.26
N MET A 63 2.84 -8.20 1.68
CA MET A 63 4.02 -8.08 0.82
C MET A 63 5.31 -8.26 1.63
N VAL A 64 5.38 -7.66 2.83
CA VAL A 64 6.53 -7.81 3.75
C VAL A 64 6.66 -9.27 4.21
N ARG A 65 5.58 -9.87 4.73
CA ARG A 65 5.58 -11.27 5.20
C ARG A 65 5.95 -12.27 4.11
N LYS A 66 5.59 -11.98 2.85
CA LYS A 66 5.95 -12.81 1.69
C LYS A 66 7.33 -12.49 1.12
N ARG A 67 8.11 -11.61 1.76
CA ARG A 67 9.44 -11.15 1.32
C ARG A 67 9.44 -10.55 -0.09
N GLN A 68 8.31 -9.97 -0.51
CA GLN A 68 8.22 -9.26 -1.80
C GLN A 68 8.83 -7.85 -1.71
N ILE A 69 8.77 -7.25 -0.53
CA ILE A 69 9.44 -5.99 -0.17
C ILE A 69 10.00 -6.11 1.24
N TYR A 70 11.00 -5.28 1.57
CA TYR A 70 11.44 -5.09 2.94
C TYR A 70 10.40 -4.30 3.76
N ASP A 71 10.48 -4.40 5.09
CA ASP A 71 9.66 -3.58 5.99
C ASP A 71 10.22 -2.15 6.05
N TYR A 72 9.95 -1.35 5.02
CA TYR A 72 10.40 0.04 4.94
C TYR A 72 9.86 0.92 6.05
N LEU A 73 8.70 0.58 6.62
CA LEU A 73 8.04 1.33 7.68
C LEU A 73 8.43 0.83 9.08
N LEU A 74 9.11 -0.31 9.19
CA LEU A 74 9.51 -0.94 10.45
C LEU A 74 8.33 -1.17 11.42
N VAL A 75 7.15 -1.47 10.88
CA VAL A 75 5.91 -1.67 11.67
C VAL A 75 5.44 -3.13 11.71
N VAL A 76 6.05 -4.01 10.92
CA VAL A 76 5.70 -5.43 10.88
C VAL A 76 6.58 -6.17 11.87
N LYS A 77 6.02 -6.46 13.04
CA LYS A 77 6.69 -7.32 14.03
C LYS A 77 6.86 -8.72 13.45
N GLU A 78 8.09 -9.20 13.36
CA GLU A 78 8.33 -10.63 13.15
C GLU A 78 7.75 -11.37 14.36
N LYS A 79 7.02 -12.46 14.11
CA LYS A 79 6.68 -13.37 15.20
C LYS A 79 7.99 -14.03 15.60
N GLU A 80 8.51 -13.66 16.76
CA GLU A 80 9.57 -14.43 17.40
C GLU A 80 9.09 -15.88 17.47
N ASN A 81 9.75 -16.75 16.71
CA ASN A 81 9.60 -18.19 16.84
C ASN A 81 10.22 -18.55 18.19
N THR A 82 9.43 -18.53 19.26
CA THR A 82 9.79 -19.13 20.54
C THR A 82 9.79 -20.66 20.37
N PHE A 83 10.86 -21.16 19.74
CA PHE A 83 11.29 -22.55 19.85
C PHE A 83 12.62 -22.52 20.60
N THR A 84 12.53 -22.42 21.93
CA THR A 84 13.59 -22.77 22.88
C THR A 84 12.92 -23.10 24.20
#